data_AF-A0A534N4N0-F1
#
_entry.id   AF-A0A534N4N0-F1
#
_cell.length_a   1.000
_cell.length_b   1.000
_cell.length_c   1.000
_cell.angle_alpha   90.00
_cell.angle_beta   90.00
_cell.angle_gamma   90.00
#
_symmetry.space_group_name_H-M   'P 1'
#
loop_
_entity.id
_entity.type
_entity.pdbx_description
1 polymer ?
#
loop_
_entity_poly.entity_id
_entity_poly.type
_entity_poly.pdbx_seq_one_letter_code
_entity_poly.pdbx_strand_id
1 'polypeptide(L)'
;MEERLMDPGVAAFVETALRVALGLRFLSSGVSTIRRWPHATETAQVLFPAGNYFFGAVAVALMVLGGAGLALGFQTEISALMAIIFLLPTFPLQRVWIRTLPEKMERVRSALGEEAVKDELRFLGRHAIHGHESAWKDNLILLLAALLFVVRGSIAFGLDNLLR
;
A
#
# COMPACT_ATOMS: atom_id res chain seq x y z
N MET A 1 -12.16 37.55 14.02
CA MET A 1 -11.07 36.67 13.55
C MET A 1 -11.65 35.89 12.39
N GLU A 2 -11.59 36.48 11.19
CA GLU A 2 -12.14 35.87 9.98
C GLU A 2 -11.35 34.60 9.68
N GLU A 3 -12.03 33.47 9.78
CA GLU A 3 -11.60 32.19 9.28
C GLU A 3 -11.42 32.35 7.77
N ARG A 4 -10.19 32.63 7.31
CA ARG A 4 -9.81 32.46 5.91
C ARG A 4 -9.89 30.96 5.61
N LEU A 5 -11.11 30.49 5.38
CA LEU A 5 -11.39 29.26 4.67
C LEU A 5 -10.51 29.29 3.41
N MET A 6 -9.72 28.24 3.25
CA MET A 6 -8.85 28.04 2.10
C MET A 6 -9.64 28.33 0.83
N ASP A 7 -9.06 29.09 -0.11
CA ASP A 7 -9.68 29.39 -1.40
C ASP A 7 -10.24 28.07 -2.00
N PRO A 8 -11.54 28.01 -2.38
CA PRO A 8 -12.14 26.82 -2.95
C PRO A 8 -11.31 26.19 -4.09
N GLY A 9 -10.62 27.01 -4.89
CA GLY A 9 -9.73 26.53 -5.94
C GLY A 9 -8.49 25.81 -5.39
N VAL A 10 -7.91 26.31 -4.31
CA VAL A 10 -6.77 25.69 -3.63
C VAL A 10 -7.18 24.38 -2.96
N ALA A 11 -8.35 24.34 -2.31
CA ALA A 11 -8.87 23.13 -1.69
C ALA A 11 -9.09 22.01 -2.74
N ALA A 12 -9.70 22.36 -3.88
CA ALA A 12 -9.88 21.45 -5.02
C ALA A 12 -8.56 20.93 -5.60
N PHE A 13 -7.55 21.80 -5.73
CA PHE A 13 -6.23 21.41 -6.20
C PHE A 13 -5.54 20.43 -5.23
N VAL A 14 -5.57 20.73 -3.94
CA VAL A 14 -4.97 19.86 -2.90
C VAL A 14 -5.66 18.50 -2.87
N GLU A 15 -7.01 18.46 -2.92
CA GLU A 15 -7.77 17.21 -2.99
C GLU A 15 -7.35 16.39 -4.22
N THR A 16 -7.26 17.02 -5.39
CA THR A 16 -6.82 16.37 -6.64
C THR A 16 -5.40 15.81 -6.50
N ALA A 17 -4.47 16.60 -5.96
CA ALA A 17 -3.09 16.17 -5.76
C ALA A 17 -3.00 14.97 -4.81
N LEU A 18 -3.76 14.98 -3.70
CA LEU A 18 -3.83 13.85 -2.77
C LEU A 18 -4.42 12.61 -3.43
N ARG A 19 -5.49 12.77 -4.23
CA ARG A 19 -6.14 11.69 -4.97
C ARG A 19 -5.16 11.02 -5.94
N VAL A 20 -4.47 11.85 -6.72
CA VAL A 20 -3.46 11.40 -7.70
C VAL A 20 -2.29 10.72 -7.00
N ALA A 21 -1.75 11.31 -5.93
CA ALA A 21 -0.64 10.74 -5.18
C ALA A 21 -1.00 9.36 -4.59
N LEU A 22 -2.20 9.23 -4.01
CA LEU A 22 -2.73 7.97 -3.50
C LEU A 22 -2.85 6.94 -4.63
N GLY A 23 -3.46 7.31 -5.76
CA GLY A 23 -3.62 6.43 -6.92
C GLY A 23 -2.28 5.93 -7.48
N LEU A 24 -1.32 6.83 -7.67
CA LEU A 24 0.03 6.50 -8.15
C LEU A 24 0.77 5.56 -7.19
N ARG A 25 0.60 5.73 -5.87
CA ARG A 25 1.21 4.84 -4.88
C ARG A 25 0.70 3.40 -4.99
N PHE A 26 -0.59 3.20 -5.22
CA PHE A 26 -1.17 1.88 -5.44
C PHE A 26 -0.79 1.30 -6.80
N LEU A 27 -0.79 2.11 -7.87
CA LEU A 27 -0.31 1.71 -9.19
C LEU A 27 1.13 1.22 -9.16
N SER A 28 2.02 1.99 -8.55
CA SER A 28 3.43 1.60 -8.40
C SER A 28 3.57 0.27 -7.66
N SER A 29 2.76 0.05 -6.63
CA SER A 29 2.73 -1.21 -5.88
C SER A 29 2.27 -2.37 -6.77
N GLY A 30 1.13 -2.22 -7.45
CA GLY A 30 0.57 -3.25 -8.32
C GLY A 30 1.47 -3.61 -9.50
N VAL A 31 2.07 -2.61 -10.17
CA VAL A 31 3.05 -2.83 -11.25
C VAL A 31 4.28 -3.56 -10.75
N SER A 32 4.79 -3.20 -9.56
CA SER A 32 5.91 -3.93 -8.95
C SER A 32 5.53 -5.39 -8.64
N THR A 33 4.31 -5.64 -8.17
CA THR A 33 3.81 -7.01 -7.91
C THR A 33 3.72 -7.83 -9.20
N ILE A 34 3.26 -7.24 -10.31
CA ILE A 34 3.23 -7.89 -11.62
C ILE A 34 4.64 -8.25 -12.09
N ARG A 35 5.60 -7.32 -11.98
CA ARG A 35 6.99 -7.55 -12.40
C ARG A 35 7.68 -8.66 -11.62
N ARG A 36 7.25 -8.90 -10.37
CA ARG A 36 7.81 -9.94 -9.49
C ARG A 36 6.98 -11.22 -9.51
N TRP A 37 6.04 -11.38 -10.44
CA TRP A 37 5.23 -12.59 -10.53
C TRP A 37 6.09 -13.80 -10.99
N PRO A 38 5.88 -15.00 -10.43
CA PRO A 38 4.92 -15.37 -9.39
C PRO A 38 5.43 -15.15 -7.95
N HIS A 39 6.70 -14.79 -7.74
CA HIS A 39 7.30 -14.65 -6.41
C HIS A 39 6.51 -13.72 -5.48
N ALA A 40 5.85 -12.70 -6.03
CA ALA A 40 4.96 -11.82 -5.26
C ALA A 40 3.78 -12.55 -4.55
N THR A 41 3.34 -13.71 -5.04
CA THR A 41 2.25 -14.49 -4.42
C THR A 41 2.70 -15.27 -3.20
N GLU A 42 4.01 -15.43 -2.96
CA GLU A 42 4.54 -16.03 -1.72
C GLU A 42 4.16 -15.18 -0.50
N THR A 43 4.05 -13.86 -0.68
CA THR A 43 3.55 -12.97 0.38
C THR A 43 2.08 -13.25 0.69
N ALA A 44 1.26 -13.52 -0.32
CA ALA A 44 -0.14 -13.90 -0.12
C ALA A 44 -0.29 -15.25 0.57
N GLN A 45 0.67 -16.17 0.36
CA GLN A 45 0.68 -17.50 1.01
C GLN A 45 0.78 -17.41 2.54
N VAL A 46 1.35 -16.34 3.09
CA VAL A 46 1.41 -16.11 4.54
C VAL A 46 0.02 -16.00 5.16
N LEU A 47 -0.95 -15.44 4.42
CA LEU A 47 -2.34 -15.28 4.88
C LEU A 47 -3.28 -16.33 4.30
N PHE A 48 -3.01 -16.77 3.06
CA PHE A 48 -3.84 -17.69 2.30
C PHE A 48 -2.98 -18.87 1.82
N PRO A 49 -2.72 -19.88 2.69
CA PRO A 49 -1.84 -21.00 2.38
C PRO A 49 -2.31 -21.81 1.16
N ALA A 50 -3.63 -21.87 0.95
CA ALA A 50 -4.26 -22.39 -0.25
C ALA A 50 -4.84 -21.21 -1.06
N GLY A 51 -4.59 -21.19 -2.37
CA GLY A 51 -5.13 -20.15 -3.27
C GLY A 51 -4.32 -18.85 -3.33
N ASN A 52 -3.06 -18.86 -2.91
CA ASN A 52 -2.15 -17.70 -2.97
C ASN A 52 -2.09 -17.02 -4.35
N TYR A 53 -2.17 -17.78 -5.45
CA TYR A 53 -2.26 -17.23 -6.81
C TYR A 53 -3.54 -16.44 -7.06
N PHE A 54 -4.69 -16.96 -6.62
CA PHE A 54 -5.98 -16.28 -6.77
C PHE A 54 -6.01 -14.99 -5.94
N PHE A 55 -5.68 -15.07 -4.65
CA PHE A 55 -5.66 -13.90 -3.78
C PHE A 55 -4.58 -12.89 -4.18
N GLY A 56 -3.43 -13.36 -4.69
CA GLY A 56 -2.40 -12.52 -5.29
C GLY A 56 -2.91 -11.76 -6.52
N ALA A 57 -3.63 -12.44 -7.42
CA ALA A 57 -4.23 -11.81 -8.60
C ALA A 57 -5.31 -10.78 -8.20
N VAL A 58 -6.17 -11.11 -7.22
CA VAL A 58 -7.16 -10.17 -6.67
C VAL A 58 -6.48 -8.94 -6.08
N ALA A 59 -5.42 -9.12 -5.28
CA ALA A 59 -4.66 -8.00 -4.71
C ALA A 59 -4.05 -7.10 -5.78
N VAL A 60 -3.49 -7.68 -6.85
CA VAL A 60 -2.99 -6.92 -8.01
C VAL A 60 -4.11 -6.15 -8.69
N ALA A 61 -5.24 -6.78 -8.94
CA ALA A 61 -6.39 -6.13 -9.57
C ALA A 61 -6.88 -4.94 -8.74
N LEU A 62 -7.02 -5.11 -7.41
CA LEU A 62 -7.41 -4.05 -6.49
C LEU A 62 -6.42 -2.88 -6.52
N MET A 63 -5.11 -3.15 -6.47
CA MET A 63 -4.09 -2.11 -6.53
C MET A 63 -4.06 -1.36 -7.87
N VAL A 64 -4.09 -2.09 -8.99
CA VAL A 64 -3.93 -1.50 -10.32
C VAL A 64 -5.19 -0.77 -10.74
N LEU A 65 -6.36 -1.41 -10.65
CA LEU A 65 -7.63 -0.80 -11.06
C LEU A 65 -8.04 0.30 -10.09
N GLY A 66 -7.94 0.05 -8.78
CA GLY A 66 -8.23 1.06 -7.76
C GLY A 66 -7.25 2.24 -7.84
N GLY A 67 -5.96 1.97 -8.04
CA GLY A 67 -4.95 3.02 -8.22
C GLY A 67 -5.14 3.84 -9.49
N ALA A 68 -5.48 3.20 -10.62
CA ALA A 68 -5.78 3.89 -11.88
C ALA A 68 -7.03 4.75 -11.77
N GLY A 69 -8.12 4.20 -11.24
CA GLY A 69 -9.37 4.92 -11.06
C GLY A 69 -9.20 6.09 -10.08
N LEU A 70 -8.46 5.89 -8.99
CA LEU A 70 -8.06 6.99 -8.12
C LEU A 70 -7.21 8.02 -8.85
N ALA A 71 -6.19 7.67 -9.64
CA ALA A 71 -5.35 8.66 -10.32
C ALA A 71 -6.12 9.48 -11.37
N LEU A 72 -7.03 8.84 -12.10
CA LEU A 72 -7.84 9.48 -13.13
C LEU A 72 -9.08 10.21 -12.59
N GLY A 73 -9.48 9.88 -11.35
CA GLY A 73 -10.68 10.42 -10.73
C GLY A 73 -11.92 9.81 -11.37
N PHE A 74 -11.89 8.49 -11.57
CA PHE A 74 -12.95 7.70 -12.19
C PHE A 74 -13.50 6.71 -11.17
N GLN A 75 -14.82 6.76 -10.97
CA GLN A 75 -15.55 6.08 -9.90
C GLN A 75 -14.76 6.17 -8.59
N THR A 76 -14.43 7.39 -8.18
CA THR A 76 -13.44 7.66 -7.12
C THR A 76 -13.79 6.94 -5.82
N GLU A 77 -15.07 6.84 -5.47
CA GLU A 77 -15.54 6.12 -4.28
C GLU A 77 -15.26 4.61 -4.38
N ILE A 78 -15.56 4.00 -5.52
CA ILE A 78 -15.34 2.56 -5.77
C ILE A 78 -13.84 2.27 -5.84
N SER A 79 -13.08 3.11 -6.54
CA SER A 79 -11.64 3.00 -6.67
C SER A 79 -10.93 3.12 -5.30
N ALA A 80 -11.40 4.04 -4.45
CA ALA A 80 -10.93 4.16 -3.07
C ALA A 80 -11.31 2.94 -2.23
N LEU A 81 -12.52 2.40 -2.40
CA LEU A 81 -12.94 1.18 -1.72
C LEU A 81 -12.06 -0.03 -2.10
N MET A 82 -11.68 -0.16 -3.38
CA MET A 82 -10.75 -1.21 -3.83
C MET A 82 -9.40 -1.10 -3.11
N ALA A 83 -8.87 0.11 -2.95
CA ALA A 83 -7.65 0.35 -2.18
C ALA A 83 -7.81 -0.04 -0.70
N ILE A 84 -8.95 0.26 -0.07
CA ILE A 84 -9.25 -0.17 1.31
C ILE A 84 -9.26 -1.70 1.42
N ILE A 85 -9.98 -2.38 0.54
CA ILE A 85 -10.07 -3.85 0.55
C ILE A 85 -8.68 -4.48 0.42
N PHE A 86 -7.81 -3.90 -0.42
CA PHE A 86 -6.41 -4.33 -0.53
C PHE A 86 -5.59 -4.04 0.74
N LEU A 87 -5.77 -2.87 1.38
CA LEU A 87 -5.00 -2.48 2.57
C LEU A 87 -5.31 -3.34 3.79
N LEU A 88 -6.56 -3.76 4.00
CA LEU A 88 -6.98 -4.52 5.18
C LEU A 88 -6.10 -5.77 5.47
N PRO A 89 -5.86 -6.68 4.51
CA PRO A 89 -5.00 -7.83 4.75
C PRO A 89 -3.52 -7.47 4.96
N THR A 90 -3.07 -6.27 4.58
CA THR A 90 -1.67 -5.88 4.81
C THR A 90 -1.33 -5.71 6.28
N PHE A 91 -2.28 -5.28 7.13
CA PHE A 91 -2.07 -5.08 8.56
C PHE A 91 -1.68 -6.38 9.30
N PRO A 92 -2.45 -7.48 9.24
CA PRO A 92 -2.05 -8.74 9.86
C PRO A 92 -0.77 -9.31 9.23
N LEU A 93 -0.55 -9.11 7.93
CA LEU A 93 0.70 -9.49 7.27
C LEU A 93 1.92 -8.78 7.88
N GLN A 94 1.86 -7.45 8.07
CA GLN A 94 2.94 -6.70 8.73
C GLN A 94 3.21 -7.23 10.13
N ARG A 95 2.15 -7.56 10.88
CA ARG A 95 2.28 -8.12 12.24
C ARG A 95 2.98 -9.49 12.22
N VAL A 96 2.70 -10.34 11.24
CA VAL A 96 3.40 -11.62 11.08
C VAL A 96 4.89 -11.40 10.81
N TRP A 97 5.23 -10.48 9.91
CA TRP A 97 6.63 -10.17 9.60
C TRP A 97 7.39 -9.60 10.80
N ILE A 98 6.84 -8.60 11.50
CA ILE A 98 7.48 -8.02 12.70
C ILE A 98 7.77 -9.09 13.76
N ARG A 99 6.88 -10.08 13.92
CA ARG A 99 7.05 -11.16 14.89
C ARG A 99 8.05 -12.23 14.46
N THR A 100 8.03 -12.62 13.19
CA THR A 100 8.77 -13.80 12.70
C THR A 100 10.14 -13.46 12.12
N LEU A 101 10.32 -12.23 11.63
CA LEU A 101 11.54 -11.80 10.96
C LEU A 101 12.76 -11.81 11.90
N PRO A 102 12.71 -11.29 13.14
CA PRO A 102 13.87 -11.32 14.04
C PRO A 102 14.41 -12.74 14.27
N GLU A 103 13.51 -13.69 14.51
CA GLU A 103 13.87 -15.09 14.74
C GLU A 103 14.45 -15.74 13.47
N LYS A 104 13.82 -15.53 12.30
CA LYS A 104 14.34 -16.04 11.02
C LYS A 104 15.72 -15.47 10.71
N MET A 105 15.93 -14.17 10.94
CA MET A 105 17.21 -13.52 10.71
C MET A 105 18.31 -14.09 11.60
N GLU A 106 18.03 -14.33 12.89
CA GLU A 106 19.00 -14.91 13.81
C GLU A 106 19.34 -16.37 13.45
N ARG A 107 18.34 -17.16 13.01
CA ARG A 107 18.57 -18.53 12.52
C ARG A 107 19.47 -18.56 11.28
N VAL A 108 19.27 -17.64 10.33
CA VAL A 108 20.15 -17.54 9.14
C VAL A 108 21.54 -17.08 9.56
N ARG A 109 21.63 -16.09 10.46
CA ARG A 109 22.91 -15.57 10.96
C ARG A 109 23.73 -16.62 11.70
N SER A 110 23.11 -17.46 12.52
CA SER A 110 23.82 -18.51 13.27
C SER A 110 24.30 -19.65 12.37
N ALA A 111 23.68 -19.84 11.21
CA ALA A 111 24.10 -20.82 10.21
C ALA A 111 25.27 -20.33 9.33
N LEU A 112 25.62 -19.03 9.37
CA LEU A 112 26.74 -18.48 8.61
C LEU A 112 28.07 -18.74 9.34
N GLY A 113 29.12 -19.09 8.59
CA GLY A 113 30.46 -19.29 9.13
C GLY A 113 31.30 -18.01 9.22
N GLU A 114 31.03 -17.02 8.36
CA GLU A 114 31.85 -15.82 8.23
C GLU A 114 31.28 -14.63 9.02
N GLU A 115 32.07 -14.07 9.94
CA GLU A 115 31.64 -12.95 10.81
C GLU A 115 31.30 -11.67 10.03
N ALA A 116 32.04 -11.37 8.95
CA ALA A 116 31.74 -10.21 8.11
C ALA A 116 30.33 -10.29 7.50
N VAL A 117 29.94 -11.47 7.01
CA VAL A 117 28.61 -11.71 6.43
C VAL A 117 27.52 -11.67 7.51
N LYS A 118 27.82 -12.09 8.74
CA LYS A 118 26.88 -11.96 9.88
C LYS A 118 26.59 -10.50 10.21
N ASP A 119 27.59 -9.63 10.16
CA ASP A 119 27.42 -8.20 10.42
C ASP A 119 26.62 -7.50 9.32
N GLU A 120 26.86 -7.82 8.05
CA GLU A 120 26.03 -7.36 6.92
C GLU A 120 24.58 -7.81 7.08
N LEU A 121 24.37 -9.10 7.41
CA LEU A 121 23.04 -9.65 7.62
C LEU A 121 22.33 -8.99 8.81
N ARG A 122 23.06 -8.66 9.88
CA ARG A 122 22.52 -7.90 11.02
C ARG A 122 22.11 -6.49 10.61
N PHE A 123 22.90 -5.82 9.77
CA PHE A 123 22.53 -4.51 9.23
C PHE A 123 21.26 -4.59 8.38
N LEU A 124 21.21 -5.52 7.42
CA LEU A 124 20.03 -5.73 6.56
C LEU A 124 18.80 -6.13 7.37
N GLY A 125 18.96 -6.99 8.37
CA GLY A 125 17.89 -7.42 9.27
C GLY A 125 17.27 -6.27 10.03
N ARG A 126 18.09 -5.37 10.59
CA ARG A 126 17.59 -4.16 11.28
C ARG A 126 16.79 -3.26 10.34
N HIS A 127 17.28 -3.05 9.12
CA HIS A 127 16.56 -2.25 8.12
C HIS A 127 15.25 -2.90 7.68
N ALA A 128 15.23 -4.22 7.49
CA ALA A 128 14.02 -4.94 7.13
C ALA A 128 12.96 -4.87 8.24
N ILE A 129 13.36 -5.11 9.50
CA ILE A 129 12.46 -5.00 10.67
C ILE A 129 11.90 -3.58 10.77
N HIS A 130 12.76 -2.56 10.71
CA HIS A 130 12.34 -1.16 10.77
C HIS A 130 11.41 -0.76 9.61
N GLY A 131 11.65 -1.31 8.42
CA GLY A 131 10.78 -1.14 7.26
C GLY A 131 9.37 -1.65 7.51
N HIS A 132 9.22 -2.82 8.13
CA HIS A 132 7.90 -3.38 8.48
C HIS A 132 7.21 -2.61 9.61
N GLU A 133 7.95 -2.12 10.61
CA GLU A 133 7.40 -1.24 11.67
C GLU A 133 6.86 0.07 11.10
N SER A 134 7.55 0.64 10.13
CA SER A 134 7.14 1.88 9.46
C SER A 134 5.98 1.65 8.50
N ALA A 135 6.01 0.54 7.75
CA ALA A 135 4.97 0.18 6.79
C ALA A 135 3.57 0.05 7.43
N TRP A 136 3.49 -0.37 8.70
CA TRP A 136 2.22 -0.37 9.43
C TRP A 136 1.60 1.03 9.53
N LYS A 137 2.43 2.04 9.87
CA LYS A 137 1.99 3.44 10.01
C LYS A 137 1.64 4.03 8.66
N ASP A 138 2.46 3.76 7.64
CA ASP A 138 2.20 4.23 6.28
C ASP A 138 0.87 3.67 5.75
N ASN A 139 0.61 2.38 5.95
CA ASN A 139 -0.64 1.75 5.53
C ASN A 139 -1.86 2.33 6.25
N LEU A 140 -1.72 2.75 7.52
CA LEU A 140 -2.78 3.45 8.24
C LEU A 140 -3.08 4.82 7.64
N ILE A 141 -2.05 5.59 7.28
CA ILE A 141 -2.22 6.90 6.61
C ILE A 141 -2.90 6.70 5.25
N LEU A 142 -2.46 5.71 4.47
CA LEU A 142 -3.07 5.38 3.18
C LEU A 142 -4.54 4.94 3.35
N LEU A 143 -4.87 4.19 4.40
CA LEU A 143 -6.24 3.79 4.71
C LEU A 143 -7.12 5.00 5.02
N LEU A 144 -6.63 5.94 5.83
CA LEU A 144 -7.36 7.17 6.16
C LEU A 144 -7.55 8.06 4.91
N ALA A 145 -6.54 8.16 4.06
CA ALA A 145 -6.65 8.87 2.78
C ALA A 145 -7.67 8.21 1.85
N ALA A 146 -7.69 6.87 1.76
CA ALA A 146 -8.69 6.16 0.98
C ALA A 146 -10.11 6.35 1.55
N LEU A 147 -10.27 6.32 2.88
CA LEU A 147 -11.56 6.58 3.54
C LEU A 147 -12.10 7.98 3.21
N LEU A 148 -11.23 8.99 3.16
CA LEU A 148 -11.62 10.33 2.73
C LEU A 148 -12.28 10.31 1.34
N PHE A 149 -11.67 9.61 0.38
CA PHE A 149 -12.17 9.52 -1.00
C PHE A 149 -13.37 8.58 -1.16
N VAL A 150 -13.55 7.58 -0.29
CA VAL A 150 -14.79 6.81 -0.23
C VAL A 150 -15.98 7.68 0.19
N VAL A 151 -15.78 8.56 1.17
CA VAL A 151 -16.86 9.41 1.71
C VAL A 151 -17.15 10.61 0.81
N ARG A 152 -16.11 11.24 0.26
CA ARG A 152 -16.23 12.51 -0.48
C ARG A 152 -16.28 12.34 -2.00
N GLY A 153 -15.80 11.23 -2.55
CA GLY A 153 -15.56 11.09 -3.99
C GLY A 153 -14.52 12.09 -4.50
N SER A 154 -14.57 12.39 -5.80
CA SER A 154 -13.83 13.50 -6.40
C SER A 154 -14.76 14.70 -6.55
N ILE A 155 -14.45 15.78 -5.85
CA ILE A 155 -15.26 17.02 -5.87
C ILE A 155 -14.81 17.95 -7.01
N ALA A 156 -13.54 17.84 -7.44
CA ALA A 156 -13.00 18.61 -8.55
C ALA A 156 -11.96 17.82 -9.38
N PHE A 157 -11.78 18.24 -10.64
CA PHE A 157 -10.77 17.76 -11.60
C PHE A 157 -10.60 16.24 -11.63
N GLY A 158 -11.62 15.53 -12.12
CA GLY A 158 -11.61 14.07 -12.31
C GLY A 158 -12.56 13.67 -13.43
N LEU A 159 -12.39 12.48 -14.00
CA LEU A 159 -13.32 11.95 -15.01
C LEU A 159 -14.77 11.90 -14.49
N ASP A 160 -14.97 11.65 -13.19
CA ASP A 160 -16.28 11.70 -12.53
C ASP A 160 -16.97 13.06 -12.70
N ASN A 161 -16.21 14.15 -12.74
CA ASN A 161 -16.74 15.50 -12.90
C ASN A 161 -16.98 15.87 -14.36
N LEU A 162 -16.28 15.23 -15.30
CA LEU A 162 -16.46 15.43 -16.74
C LEU A 162 -17.65 14.62 -17.29
N LEU A 163 -18.02 13.54 -16.61
CA LEU A 163 -19.08 12.62 -17.02
C LEU A 163 -20.42 12.86 -16.31
N ARG A 164 -20.52 13.89 -15.46
CA ARG A 164 -21.75 14.37 -14.82
C ARG A 164 -22.37 15.49 -15.65
#